data_AF-A0A7C7ANF8-F1
#
_entry.id   AF-A0A7C7ANF8-F1
#
_cell.length_a   1.000
_cell.length_b   1.000
_cell.length_c   1.000
_cell.angle_alpha   90.00
_cell.angle_beta   90.00
_cell.angle_gamma   90.00
#
_symmetry.space_group_name_H-M   'P 1'
#
loop_
_entity.id
_entity.type
_entity.pdbx_description
1 polymer ?
#
loop_
_entity_poly.entity_id
_entity_poly.type
_entity_poly.pdbx_seq_one_letter_code
_entity_poly.pdbx_strand_id
1 'polypeptide(L)'
;MKRIVVIDVHKECADHTYFAGYENEHLATKLSFDVPIGFIGDGYTYEIAFENSEGMFFANASSAPVEFLLPQGLMKKGVLVCQLTILVGKQAVYKTSKIPLKIFASLKPSKEVSDKYQGLIDDAIARFNASQIAIKNLPQISEAGFWQLYNLEAGRYEETTVYARGDKGDKGDRGNMGEAGRGISGINIDTLGRLRVTYSDGTTANVGTISIRYMGEYQGTAAYGRLCVVTYNGSSYITKIADDNTEINGIPPTDIDNWRLLAEKGDDYVLSDADRMYITDQCVLNAKPPLEEYVDTLVGNINSVLESRLGGA
;
A
#
# COMPACT_ATOMS: atom_id res chain seq x y z
N MET A 1 -25.38 35.25 9.91
CA MET A 1 -25.16 35.96 11.19
C MET A 1 -26.38 35.67 12.06
N LYS A 2 -26.23 35.09 13.26
CA LYS A 2 -27.37 34.80 14.15
C LYS A 2 -27.71 36.07 14.92
N ARG A 3 -28.96 36.53 14.85
CA ARG A 3 -29.50 37.66 15.62
C ARG A 3 -29.63 37.23 17.07
N ILE A 4 -29.12 38.03 18.00
CA ILE A 4 -29.30 37.79 19.45
C ILE A 4 -30.26 38.84 19.98
N VAL A 5 -31.34 38.40 20.60
CA VAL A 5 -32.30 39.27 21.31
C VAL A 5 -32.09 39.02 22.79
N VAL A 6 -31.61 40.03 23.51
CA VAL A 6 -31.43 39.97 24.95
C VAL A 6 -32.72 40.43 25.61
N ILE A 7 -33.29 39.57 26.45
CA ILE A 7 -34.55 39.79 27.16
C ILE A 7 -34.20 40.10 28.62
N ASP A 8 -34.46 41.34 29.02
CA ASP A 8 -34.37 41.79 30.41
C ASP A 8 -35.64 41.35 31.15
N VAL A 9 -35.46 40.45 32.11
CA VAL A 9 -36.56 39.85 32.88
C VAL A 9 -37.05 40.73 34.03
N HIS A 10 -36.33 41.82 34.35
CA HIS A 10 -36.66 42.73 35.46
C HIS A 10 -37.59 43.87 35.07
N LYS A 11 -37.71 44.19 33.78
CA LYS A 11 -38.61 45.25 33.32
C LYS A 11 -40.03 44.72 33.17
N GLU A 12 -41.00 45.42 33.76
CA GLU A 12 -42.40 45.23 33.38
C GLU A 12 -42.53 45.49 31.88
N CYS A 13 -42.72 44.42 31.11
CA CYS A 13 -42.74 44.46 29.64
C CYS A 13 -44.03 45.04 29.06
N ALA A 14 -44.78 45.84 29.82
CA ALA A 14 -46.09 46.37 29.40
C ALA A 14 -46.00 47.17 28.08
N ASP A 15 -44.87 47.84 27.82
CA ASP A 15 -44.72 48.73 26.67
C ASP A 15 -43.58 48.36 25.69
N HIS A 16 -42.81 47.30 25.95
CA HIS A 16 -41.67 46.91 25.10
C HIS A 16 -41.98 45.66 24.28
N THR A 17 -42.02 45.82 22.95
CA THR A 17 -42.08 44.70 22.01
C THR A 17 -40.71 44.49 21.37
N TYR A 18 -40.14 43.29 21.50
CA TYR A 18 -38.86 42.96 20.89
C TYR A 18 -39.03 42.50 19.45
N PHE A 19 -38.11 42.86 18.55
CA PHE A 19 -38.09 42.33 17.19
C PHE A 19 -37.42 40.95 17.18
N ALA A 20 -38.21 39.90 16.92
CA ALA A 20 -37.70 38.52 16.84
C ALA A 20 -37.24 38.14 15.43
N GLY A 21 -37.75 38.79 14.38
CA GLY A 21 -37.26 38.56 13.02
C GLY A 21 -38.34 38.51 11.97
N TYR A 22 -38.05 37.79 10.89
CA TYR A 22 -38.96 37.62 9.77
C TYR A 22 -39.51 36.18 9.70
N GLU A 23 -40.71 36.07 9.17
CA GLU A 23 -41.38 34.80 8.93
C GLU A 23 -40.49 33.86 8.09
N ASN A 24 -40.46 32.57 8.44
CA ASN A 24 -39.63 31.54 7.80
C ASN A 24 -38.10 31.73 7.90
N GLU A 25 -37.59 32.66 8.72
CA GLU A 25 -36.16 32.68 9.04
C GLU A 25 -35.78 31.41 9.82
N HIS A 26 -34.98 30.53 9.21
CA HIS A 26 -34.55 29.27 9.82
C HIS A 26 -33.41 29.50 10.84
N LEU A 27 -33.67 29.23 12.12
CA LEU A 27 -32.65 29.18 13.21
C LEU A 27 -31.74 30.42 13.27
N ALA A 28 -32.26 31.56 12.82
CA ALA A 28 -31.51 32.81 12.69
C ALA A 28 -31.56 33.65 13.96
N THR A 29 -32.59 33.49 14.81
CA THR A 29 -32.77 34.26 16.05
C THR A 29 -32.53 33.41 17.28
N LYS A 30 -31.64 33.92 18.14
CA LYS A 30 -31.33 33.40 19.47
C LYS A 30 -31.89 34.36 20.51
N LEU A 31 -32.73 33.86 21.41
CA LEU A 31 -33.14 34.56 22.61
C LEU A 31 -32.12 34.29 23.70
N SER A 32 -31.75 35.33 24.45
CA SER A 32 -30.89 35.26 25.62
C SER A 32 -31.61 35.96 26.76
N PHE A 33 -31.89 35.24 27.84
CA PHE A 33 -32.59 35.80 29.00
C PHE A 33 -31.55 36.24 30.04
N ASP A 34 -31.64 37.49 30.47
CA ASP A 34 -30.79 38.03 31.53
C ASP A 34 -31.36 37.61 32.89
N VAL A 35 -30.95 36.44 33.37
CA VAL A 35 -31.49 35.83 34.61
C VAL A 35 -30.94 36.58 35.84
N PRO A 36 -31.76 36.88 36.86
CA PRO A 36 -31.28 37.59 38.04
C PRO A 36 -30.21 36.77 38.77
N ILE A 37 -29.16 37.42 39.27
CA ILE A 37 -28.00 36.74 39.87
C ILE A 37 -28.36 35.76 41.01
N GLY A 38 -29.43 36.03 41.76
CA GLY A 38 -29.92 35.14 42.83
C GLY A 38 -30.53 33.81 42.36
N PHE A 39 -30.80 33.68 41.07
CA PHE A 39 -31.30 32.45 40.45
C PHE A 39 -30.24 31.76 39.59
N ILE A 40 -28.98 32.21 39.60
CA ILE A 40 -27.88 31.58 38.86
C ILE A 40 -27.16 30.60 39.79
N GLY A 41 -27.14 29.31 39.41
CA GLY A 41 -26.46 28.25 40.15
C GLY A 41 -27.13 26.88 40.00
N ASP A 42 -26.60 25.89 40.70
CA ASP A 42 -27.13 24.53 40.70
C ASP A 42 -28.43 24.45 41.50
N GLY A 43 -29.42 23.71 40.99
CA GLY A 43 -30.71 23.48 41.65
C GLY A 43 -31.91 24.24 41.08
N TYR A 44 -31.68 25.10 40.09
CA TYR A 44 -32.74 25.78 39.34
C TYR A 44 -32.98 25.13 37.98
N THR A 45 -34.24 25.05 37.56
CA THR A 45 -34.63 24.74 36.18
C THR A 45 -35.41 25.91 35.59
N TYR A 46 -35.27 26.11 34.29
CA TYR A 46 -35.84 27.23 33.57
C TYR A 46 -36.79 26.69 32.52
N GLU A 47 -38.08 26.99 32.65
CA GLU A 47 -39.09 26.66 31.65
C GLU A 47 -39.52 27.93 30.92
N ILE A 48 -39.49 27.88 29.59
CA ILE A 48 -39.89 28.97 28.71
C ILE A 48 -41.14 28.51 27.97
N ALA A 49 -42.24 29.21 28.20
CA ALA A 49 -43.47 29.03 27.44
C ALA A 49 -43.51 30.04 26.29
N PHE A 50 -43.79 29.57 25.09
CA PHE A 50 -44.01 30.34 23.88
C PHE A 50 -45.46 30.17 23.46
N GLU A 51 -46.15 31.27 23.19
CA GLU A 51 -47.56 31.28 22.79
C GLU A 51 -47.72 32.12 21.53
N ASN A 52 -48.34 31.55 20.51
CA ASN A 52 -48.73 32.26 19.30
C ASN A 52 -50.20 31.93 18.96
N SER A 53 -50.67 32.37 17.79
CA SER A 53 -52.04 32.10 17.32
C SER A 53 -52.35 30.63 17.05
N GLU A 54 -51.34 29.76 16.99
CA GLU A 54 -51.48 28.33 16.64
C GLU A 54 -51.36 27.41 17.84
N GLY A 55 -50.81 27.89 18.97
CA GLY A 55 -50.75 27.12 20.20
C GLY A 55 -49.60 27.53 21.12
N MET A 56 -49.34 26.68 22.11
CA MET A 56 -48.26 26.83 23.08
C MET A 56 -47.13 25.84 22.80
N PHE A 57 -45.90 26.30 23.00
CA PHE A 57 -44.68 25.50 22.91
C PHE A 57 -43.82 25.72 24.15
N PHE A 58 -43.16 24.68 24.65
CA PHE A 58 -42.35 24.74 25.86
C PHE A 58 -40.90 24.37 25.56
N ALA A 59 -39.97 25.10 26.16
CA ALA A 59 -38.55 24.82 26.11
C ALA A 59 -37.95 24.89 27.51
N ASN A 60 -37.00 23.99 27.81
CA ASN A 60 -36.40 23.91 29.14
C ASN A 60 -34.88 24.11 29.05
N ALA A 61 -34.31 24.76 30.06
CA ALA A 61 -32.87 24.84 30.30
C ALA A 61 -32.56 24.43 31.75
N SER A 62 -31.42 23.77 31.94
CA SER A 62 -30.98 23.25 33.25
C SER A 62 -29.88 24.09 33.90
N SER A 63 -29.38 25.12 33.23
CA SER A 63 -28.36 26.05 33.73
C SER A 63 -28.44 27.38 33.00
N ALA A 64 -27.91 28.44 33.62
CA ALA A 64 -27.68 29.72 32.98
C ALA A 64 -26.34 29.69 32.18
N PRO A 65 -26.18 30.50 31.11
CA PRO A 65 -27.14 31.45 30.57
C PRO A 65 -28.31 30.76 29.86
N VAL A 66 -29.52 31.28 30.07
CA VAL A 66 -30.72 30.71 29.45
C VAL A 66 -30.83 31.24 28.03
N GLU A 67 -30.49 30.39 27.07
CA GLU A 67 -30.44 30.73 25.66
C GLU A 67 -31.27 29.76 24.81
N PHE A 68 -32.05 30.30 23.88
CA PHE A 68 -32.94 29.49 23.07
C PHE A 68 -32.93 29.93 21.60
N LEU A 69 -32.73 28.98 20.69
CA LEU A 69 -32.87 29.23 19.25
C LEU A 69 -34.33 29.03 18.85
N LEU A 70 -34.93 30.05 18.24
CA LEU A 70 -36.32 29.95 17.81
C LEU A 70 -36.43 28.96 16.62
N PRO A 71 -37.18 27.86 16.76
CA PRO A 71 -37.42 26.92 15.68
C PRO A 71 -38.33 27.55 14.63
N GLN A 72 -38.22 27.08 13.38
CA GLN A 72 -38.99 27.60 12.25
C GLN A 72 -40.51 27.60 12.52
N GLY A 73 -41.03 26.59 13.23
CA GLY A 73 -42.45 26.49 13.56
C GLY A 73 -42.99 27.66 14.42
N LEU A 74 -42.13 28.35 15.17
CA LEU A 74 -42.50 29.54 15.95
C LEU A 74 -42.27 30.86 15.19
N MET A 75 -41.54 30.82 14.07
CA MET A 75 -41.22 31.99 13.24
C MET A 75 -42.34 32.30 12.24
N LYS A 76 -43.57 32.47 12.74
CA LYS A 76 -44.74 32.87 11.94
C LYS A 76 -45.02 34.36 12.09
N LYS A 77 -45.48 34.99 11.02
CA LYS A 77 -45.82 36.42 11.04
C LYS A 77 -46.85 36.70 12.14
N GLY A 78 -46.55 37.66 13.02
CA GLY A 78 -47.45 38.04 14.11
C GLY A 78 -46.70 38.38 15.38
N VAL A 79 -47.36 38.16 16.51
CA VAL A 79 -46.78 38.33 17.85
C VAL A 79 -46.59 36.94 18.46
N LEU A 80 -45.35 36.60 18.79
CA LEU A 80 -44.98 35.45 19.59
C LEU A 80 -44.78 35.94 21.02
N VAL A 81 -45.54 35.41 21.97
CA VAL A 81 -45.40 35.78 23.38
C VAL A 81 -44.52 34.76 24.06
N CYS A 82 -43.50 35.19 24.81
CA CYS A 82 -42.69 34.29 25.64
C CYS A 82 -42.80 34.63 27.13
N GLN A 83 -42.71 33.62 27.98
CA GLN A 83 -42.69 33.76 29.43
C GLN A 83 -41.72 32.75 30.04
N LEU A 84 -40.74 33.26 30.80
CA LEU A 84 -39.80 32.47 31.58
C LEU A 84 -40.37 32.20 32.98
N THR A 85 -40.29 30.93 33.40
CA THR A 85 -40.58 30.44 34.76
C THR A 85 -39.34 29.75 35.30
N ILE A 86 -38.89 30.13 36.49
CA ILE A 86 -37.76 29.51 37.20
C ILE A 86 -38.34 28.63 38.29
N LEU A 87 -37.87 27.38 38.36
CA LEU A 87 -38.33 26.39 39.32
C LEU A 87 -37.17 25.89 40.19
N VAL A 88 -37.52 25.50 41.41
CA VAL A 88 -36.69 24.67 42.28
C VAL A 88 -37.44 23.35 42.44
N GLY A 89 -36.87 22.27 41.89
CA GLY A 89 -37.61 21.01 41.73
C GLY A 89 -38.82 21.17 40.82
N LYS A 90 -40.04 21.08 41.40
CA LYS A 90 -41.32 21.27 40.67
C LYS A 90 -42.05 22.56 41.05
N GLN A 91 -41.50 23.35 41.95
CA GLN A 91 -42.14 24.56 42.46
C GLN A 91 -41.61 25.78 41.72
N ALA A 92 -42.50 26.56 41.12
CA ALA A 92 -42.16 27.84 40.52
C ALA A 92 -41.77 28.84 41.63
N VAL A 93 -40.54 29.33 41.58
CA VAL A 93 -40.00 30.33 42.54
C VAL A 93 -39.96 31.73 41.95
N TYR A 94 -39.95 31.84 40.61
CA TYR A 94 -39.99 33.11 39.91
C TYR A 94 -40.69 32.95 38.56
N LYS A 95 -41.46 33.95 38.17
CA LYS A 95 -42.17 33.95 36.89
C LYS A 95 -42.18 35.36 36.31
N THR A 96 -41.71 35.49 35.08
CA THR A 96 -41.67 36.76 34.36
C THR A 96 -43.06 37.18 33.87
N SER A 97 -43.21 38.45 33.51
CA SER A 97 -44.37 38.91 32.73
C SER A 97 -44.40 38.26 31.33
N LYS A 98 -45.54 38.32 30.64
CA LYS A 98 -45.62 37.88 29.24
C LYS A 98 -44.91 38.89 28.34
N ILE A 99 -43.94 38.45 27.56
CA ILE A 99 -43.06 39.30 26.75
C ILE A 99 -43.42 39.14 25.27
N PRO A 100 -43.95 40.17 24.60
CA PRO A 100 -44.31 40.09 23.20
C PRO A 100 -43.07 40.25 22.28
N LEU A 101 -42.93 39.33 21.34
CA LEU A 101 -41.93 39.32 20.29
C LEU A 101 -42.61 39.51 18.93
N LYS A 102 -42.25 40.56 18.19
CA LYS A 102 -42.82 40.84 16.87
C LYS A 102 -42.04 40.12 15.78
N ILE A 103 -42.76 39.35 14.98
CA ILE A 103 -42.27 38.67 13.78
C ILE A 103 -42.93 39.30 12.57
N PHE A 104 -42.12 39.88 11.69
CA PHE A 104 -42.60 40.54 10.49
C PHE A 104 -42.80 39.53 9.35
N ALA A 105 -43.66 39.87 8.39
CA ALA A 105 -43.74 39.10 7.15
C ALA A 105 -42.36 39.12 6.49
N SER A 106 -41.88 37.97 6.01
CA SER A 106 -40.70 37.97 5.15
C SER A 106 -40.95 38.91 3.98
N LEU A 107 -39.95 39.71 3.61
CA LEU A 107 -40.02 40.47 2.37
C LEU A 107 -40.17 39.45 1.25
N LYS A 108 -41.37 39.38 0.66
CA LYS A 108 -41.51 38.70 -0.62
C LYS A 108 -40.46 39.36 -1.54
N PRO A 109 -39.54 38.60 -2.16
CA PRO A 109 -38.65 39.19 -3.14
C PRO A 109 -39.51 40.01 -4.11
N SER A 110 -39.05 41.21 -4.47
CA SER A 110 -39.79 42.06 -5.39
C SER A 110 -40.15 41.26 -6.65
N LYS A 111 -41.21 41.66 -7.36
CA LYS A 111 -41.61 40.98 -8.61
C LYS A 111 -40.40 40.78 -9.54
N GLU A 112 -39.51 41.77 -9.64
CA GLU A 112 -38.25 41.69 -10.37
C GLU A 112 -37.29 40.58 -9.89
N VAL A 113 -37.15 40.39 -8.58
CA VAL A 113 -36.30 39.33 -8.01
C VAL A 113 -36.95 37.96 -8.21
N SER A 114 -38.27 37.85 -8.06
CA SER A 114 -39.02 36.62 -8.35
C SER A 114 -38.91 36.22 -9.83
N ASP A 115 -39.05 37.18 -10.74
CA ASP A 115 -38.94 36.96 -12.19
C ASP A 115 -37.51 36.57 -12.58
N LYS A 116 -36.50 37.17 -11.93
CA LYS A 116 -35.09 36.81 -12.11
C LYS A 116 -34.79 35.37 -11.67
N TYR A 117 -35.33 34.93 -10.53
CA TYR A 117 -35.15 33.54 -10.07
C TYR A 117 -35.98 32.55 -10.88
N GLN A 118 -37.17 32.94 -11.35
CA GLN A 118 -37.98 32.10 -12.23
C GLN A 118 -37.26 31.86 -13.56
N GLY A 119 -36.67 32.89 -14.16
CA GLY A 119 -35.87 32.73 -15.38
C GLY A 119 -34.64 31.84 -15.22
N LEU A 120 -34.00 31.85 -14.04
CA LEU A 120 -32.89 30.93 -13.74
C LEU A 120 -33.36 29.48 -13.57
N ILE A 121 -34.54 29.27 -12.96
CA ILE A 121 -35.15 27.94 -12.83
C ILE A 121 -35.55 27.42 -14.21
N ASP A 122 -36.16 28.26 -15.05
CA ASP A 122 -36.58 27.90 -16.40
C ASP A 122 -35.36 27.61 -17.29
N ASP A 123 -34.28 28.40 -17.21
CA ASP A 123 -33.00 28.13 -17.91
C ASP A 123 -32.36 26.83 -17.41
N ALA A 124 -32.35 26.58 -16.09
CA ALA A 124 -31.82 25.34 -15.53
C ALA A 124 -32.63 24.11 -15.98
N ILE A 125 -33.95 24.19 -15.99
CA ILE A 125 -34.85 23.14 -16.48
C ILE A 125 -34.65 22.94 -17.99
N ALA A 126 -34.53 24.02 -18.76
CA ALA A 126 -34.27 23.95 -20.20
C ALA A 126 -32.93 23.26 -20.50
N ARG A 127 -31.86 23.63 -19.78
CA ARG A 127 -30.54 22.99 -19.91
C ARG A 127 -30.54 21.53 -19.48
N PHE A 128 -31.28 21.19 -18.42
CA PHE A 128 -31.45 19.80 -18.00
C PHE A 128 -32.20 18.99 -19.05
N ASN A 129 -33.30 19.51 -19.58
CA ASN A 129 -34.07 18.82 -20.63
C ASN A 129 -33.25 18.69 -21.93
N ALA A 130 -32.49 19.74 -22.31
CA ALA A 130 -31.61 19.70 -23.47
C ALA A 130 -30.47 18.68 -23.31
N SER A 131 -29.90 18.54 -22.11
CA SER A 131 -28.88 17.52 -21.85
C SER A 131 -29.46 16.10 -21.86
N GLN A 132 -30.68 15.90 -21.34
CA GLN A 132 -31.39 14.62 -21.47
C GLN A 132 -31.67 14.26 -22.93
N ILE A 133 -32.04 15.23 -23.76
CA ILE A 133 -32.20 15.05 -25.21
C ILE A 133 -30.86 14.71 -25.87
N ALA A 134 -29.77 15.39 -25.53
CA ALA A 134 -28.45 15.12 -26.09
C ALA A 134 -27.95 13.71 -25.78
N ILE A 135 -28.22 13.19 -24.57
CA ILE A 135 -27.90 11.81 -24.18
C ILE A 135 -28.76 10.79 -24.95
N LYS A 136 -30.03 11.12 -25.22
CA LYS A 136 -30.94 10.27 -26.04
C LYS A 136 -30.63 10.31 -27.53
N ASN A 137 -29.84 11.27 -28.02
CA ASN A 137 -29.47 11.38 -29.44
C ASN A 137 -28.18 10.65 -29.80
N LEU A 138 -27.63 9.82 -28.91
CA LEU A 138 -26.49 8.98 -29.25
C LEU A 138 -26.90 7.94 -30.29
N PRO A 139 -26.21 7.85 -31.45
CA PRO A 139 -26.51 6.84 -32.46
C PRO A 139 -26.48 5.43 -31.85
N GLN A 140 -27.55 4.67 -32.04
CA GLN A 140 -27.65 3.27 -31.61
C GLN A 140 -27.59 2.34 -32.82
N ILE A 141 -27.29 1.06 -32.59
CA ILE A 141 -27.33 0.02 -33.62
C ILE A 141 -28.43 -0.96 -33.23
N SER A 142 -29.35 -1.26 -34.15
CA SER A 142 -30.42 -2.22 -33.93
C SER A 142 -29.92 -3.66 -33.85
N GLU A 143 -30.76 -4.58 -33.36
CA GLU A 143 -30.47 -6.03 -33.42
C GLU A 143 -30.25 -6.51 -34.85
N ALA A 144 -30.91 -5.89 -35.82
CA ALA A 144 -30.72 -6.17 -37.24
C ALA A 144 -29.40 -5.59 -37.80
N GLY A 145 -28.73 -4.69 -37.07
CA GLY A 145 -27.43 -4.12 -37.45
C GLY A 145 -27.50 -2.77 -38.16
N PHE A 146 -28.66 -2.12 -38.21
CA PHE A 146 -28.83 -0.80 -38.83
C PHE A 146 -28.65 0.32 -37.81
N TRP A 147 -28.20 1.49 -38.27
CA TRP A 147 -28.19 2.68 -37.42
C TRP A 147 -29.61 3.09 -37.04
N GLN A 148 -29.80 3.49 -35.80
CA GLN A 148 -31.03 4.08 -35.28
C GLN A 148 -30.76 5.52 -34.82
N LEU A 149 -31.66 6.43 -35.20
CA LEU A 149 -31.64 7.83 -34.79
C LEU A 149 -32.85 8.12 -33.90
N TYR A 150 -32.66 8.91 -32.86
CA TYR A 150 -33.75 9.28 -31.96
C TYR A 150 -34.61 10.36 -32.60
N ASN A 151 -35.89 10.04 -32.85
CA ASN A 151 -36.87 10.99 -33.35
C ASN A 151 -37.48 11.74 -32.15
N LEU A 152 -37.20 13.05 -32.08
CA LEU A 152 -37.65 13.92 -30.98
C LEU A 152 -39.17 14.10 -30.93
N GLU A 153 -39.84 14.08 -32.08
CA GLU A 153 -41.29 14.25 -32.18
C GLU A 153 -42.03 12.97 -31.77
N ALA A 154 -41.50 11.82 -32.18
CA ALA A 154 -42.09 10.51 -31.85
C ALA A 154 -41.66 9.99 -30.47
N GLY A 155 -40.64 10.59 -29.84
CA GLY A 155 -40.12 10.19 -28.53
C GLY A 155 -39.43 8.82 -28.51
N ARG A 156 -39.02 8.29 -29.66
CA ARG A 156 -38.44 6.95 -29.82
C ARG A 156 -37.33 6.91 -30.87
N TYR A 157 -36.51 5.86 -30.84
CA TYR A 157 -35.57 5.56 -31.91
C TYR A 157 -36.29 5.03 -33.15
N GLU A 158 -35.86 5.51 -34.31
CA GLU A 158 -36.31 5.04 -35.61
C GLU A 158 -35.12 4.48 -36.39
N GLU A 159 -35.32 3.30 -36.97
CA GLU A 159 -34.29 2.62 -37.75
C GLU A 159 -34.08 3.32 -39.09
N THR A 160 -32.82 3.51 -39.46
CA THR A 160 -32.42 4.07 -40.74
C THR A 160 -32.19 2.96 -41.77
N THR A 161 -32.05 3.34 -43.04
CA THR A 161 -31.69 2.41 -44.12
C THR A 161 -30.19 2.14 -44.20
N VAL A 162 -29.38 2.64 -43.26
CA VAL A 162 -27.91 2.53 -43.29
C VAL A 162 -27.45 1.44 -42.34
N TYR A 163 -26.77 0.42 -42.89
CA TYR A 163 -26.20 -0.66 -42.11
C TYR A 163 -24.93 -0.20 -41.38
N ALA A 164 -24.81 -0.51 -40.08
CA ALA A 164 -23.81 0.10 -39.20
C ALA A 164 -22.41 -0.54 -39.29
N ARG A 165 -22.31 -1.73 -39.86
CA ARG A 165 -21.05 -2.45 -40.04
C ARG A 165 -20.83 -2.70 -41.52
N GLY A 166 -19.70 -2.25 -42.08
CA GLY A 166 -19.34 -2.63 -43.46
C GLY A 166 -19.17 -4.14 -43.59
N ASP A 167 -19.25 -4.66 -44.82
CA ASP A 167 -18.98 -6.08 -45.08
C ASP A 167 -17.64 -6.48 -44.47
N LYS A 168 -17.62 -7.64 -43.81
CA LYS A 168 -16.38 -8.19 -43.25
C LYS A 168 -15.44 -8.40 -44.43
N GLY A 169 -14.35 -7.63 -44.47
CA GLY A 169 -13.31 -7.80 -45.49
C GLY A 169 -12.83 -9.25 -45.53
N ASP A 170 -12.47 -9.72 -46.72
CA ASP A 170 -11.98 -11.07 -46.90
C ASP A 170 -10.82 -11.37 -45.94
N LYS A 171 -10.84 -12.58 -45.38
CA LYS A 171 -9.76 -13.03 -44.50
C LYS A 171 -8.47 -13.05 -45.32
N GLY A 172 -7.50 -12.24 -44.93
CA GLY A 172 -6.19 -12.22 -45.58
C GLY A 172 -5.57 -13.62 -45.65
N ASP A 173 -4.82 -13.87 -46.72
CA ASP A 173 -4.14 -15.15 -46.93
C ASP A 173 -3.24 -15.51 -45.76
N ARG A 174 -3.11 -16.81 -45.49
CA ARG A 174 -2.20 -17.31 -44.47
C ARG A 174 -0.77 -16.94 -44.88
N GLY A 175 -0.03 -16.26 -44.01
CA GLY A 175 1.39 -15.99 -44.23
C GLY A 175 2.19 -17.28 -44.47
N ASN A 176 3.27 -17.17 -45.24
CA ASN A 176 4.17 -18.28 -45.53
C ASN A 176 4.70 -18.92 -44.23
N MET A 177 4.96 -20.22 -44.28
CA MET A 177 5.65 -20.92 -43.19
C MET A 177 7.05 -20.34 -43.01
N GLY A 178 7.44 -20.05 -41.77
CA GLY A 178 8.80 -19.59 -41.46
C GLY A 178 9.84 -20.68 -41.74
N GLU A 179 11.10 -20.27 -41.90
CA GLU A 179 12.21 -21.21 -42.07
C GLU A 179 12.38 -22.12 -40.85
N ALA A 180 12.93 -23.33 -41.08
CA ALA A 180 13.22 -24.27 -40.01
C ALA A 180 14.28 -23.70 -39.05
N GLY A 181 14.04 -23.82 -37.74
CA GLY A 181 14.98 -23.35 -36.73
C GLY A 181 16.27 -24.17 -36.69
N ARG A 182 17.38 -23.53 -36.35
CA ARG A 182 18.68 -24.17 -36.09
C ARG A 182 18.74 -24.69 -34.66
N GLY A 183 18.91 -26.01 -34.47
CA GLY A 183 19.05 -26.65 -33.17
C GLY A 183 20.52 -26.86 -32.75
N ILE A 184 20.75 -27.34 -31.53
CA ILE A 184 22.06 -27.74 -31.01
C ILE A 184 22.20 -29.26 -31.13
N SER A 185 23.28 -29.74 -31.75
CA SER A 185 23.59 -31.17 -31.94
C SER A 185 24.69 -31.69 -31.01
N GLY A 186 25.54 -30.81 -30.45
CA GLY A 186 26.58 -31.23 -29.51
C GLY A 186 27.27 -30.07 -28.79
N ILE A 187 27.89 -30.38 -27.64
CA ILE A 187 28.67 -29.44 -26.83
C ILE A 187 29.96 -30.14 -26.39
N ASN A 188 31.12 -29.49 -26.54
CA ASN A 188 32.39 -29.99 -26.01
C ASN A 188 33.32 -28.84 -25.57
N ILE A 189 34.23 -29.14 -24.64
CA ILE A 189 35.37 -28.26 -24.33
C ILE A 189 36.59 -28.82 -25.06
N ASP A 190 37.34 -27.98 -25.77
CA ASP A 190 38.57 -28.42 -26.44
C ASP A 190 39.81 -28.29 -25.55
N THR A 191 40.95 -28.79 -26.04
CA THR A 191 42.22 -28.80 -25.31
C THR A 191 42.75 -27.40 -24.96
N LEU A 192 42.17 -26.34 -25.53
CA LEU A 192 42.50 -24.95 -25.25
C LEU A 192 41.49 -24.31 -24.27
N GLY A 193 40.58 -25.11 -23.67
CA GLY A 193 39.58 -24.63 -22.72
C GLY A 193 38.40 -23.89 -23.35
N ARG A 194 38.22 -23.97 -24.68
CA ARG A 194 37.13 -23.28 -25.38
C ARG A 194 35.87 -24.15 -25.43
N LEU A 195 34.73 -23.56 -25.08
CA LEU A 195 33.42 -24.17 -25.19
C LEU A 195 32.93 -24.07 -26.64
N ARG A 196 32.78 -25.23 -27.30
CA ARG A 196 32.23 -25.34 -28.65
C ARG A 196 30.81 -25.90 -28.63
N VAL A 197 29.96 -25.30 -29.45
CA VAL A 197 28.60 -25.74 -29.73
C VAL A 197 28.52 -26.16 -31.20
N THR A 198 28.12 -27.39 -31.47
CA THR A 198 27.79 -27.87 -32.82
C THR A 198 26.29 -27.75 -33.03
N TYR A 199 25.88 -27.21 -34.17
CA TYR A 199 24.48 -27.02 -34.53
C TYR A 199 23.94 -28.17 -35.38
N SER A 200 22.62 -28.24 -35.54
CA SER A 200 21.93 -29.25 -36.33
C SER A 200 22.27 -29.20 -37.82
N ASP A 201 22.81 -28.09 -38.32
CA ASP A 201 23.30 -27.93 -39.70
C ASP A 201 24.79 -28.31 -39.88
N GLY A 202 25.42 -28.85 -38.84
CA GLY A 202 26.83 -29.27 -38.85
C GLY A 202 27.84 -28.15 -38.63
N THR A 203 27.40 -26.89 -38.54
CA THR A 203 28.30 -25.78 -38.19
C THR A 203 28.70 -25.82 -36.71
N THR A 204 29.84 -25.23 -36.37
CA THR A 204 30.32 -25.13 -34.99
C THR A 204 30.62 -23.67 -34.63
N ALA A 205 30.24 -23.25 -33.43
CA ALA A 205 30.61 -21.96 -32.87
C ALA A 205 31.45 -22.14 -31.60
N ASN A 206 32.46 -21.29 -31.43
CA ASN A 206 33.07 -21.06 -30.13
C ASN A 206 32.23 -20.03 -29.39
N VAL A 207 31.69 -20.41 -28.23
CA VAL A 207 30.81 -19.55 -27.43
C VAL A 207 31.48 -19.03 -26.17
N GLY A 208 32.77 -19.33 -25.96
CA GLY A 208 33.56 -18.78 -24.86
C GLY A 208 34.76 -19.64 -24.49
N THR A 209 35.65 -19.09 -23.67
CA THR A 209 36.80 -19.80 -23.10
C THR A 209 36.66 -19.87 -21.59
N ILE A 210 36.89 -21.03 -21.01
CA ILE A 210 36.97 -21.22 -19.56
C ILE A 210 38.46 -21.29 -19.21
N SER A 211 39.01 -20.23 -18.62
CA SER A 211 40.43 -20.16 -18.24
C SER A 211 40.62 -19.71 -16.80
N ILE A 212 41.44 -20.44 -16.04
CA ILE A 212 41.99 -20.01 -14.75
C ILE A 212 43.33 -19.32 -15.03
N ARG A 213 43.55 -18.13 -14.45
CA ARG A 213 44.78 -17.35 -14.64
C ARG A 213 45.64 -17.42 -13.39
N TYR A 214 46.82 -18.04 -13.47
CA TYR A 214 47.79 -18.01 -12.38
C TYR A 214 48.62 -16.73 -12.45
N MET A 215 48.58 -15.93 -11.39
CA MET A 215 49.17 -14.58 -11.34
C MET A 215 50.44 -14.52 -10.49
N GLY A 216 50.82 -15.61 -9.83
CA GLY A 216 51.97 -15.65 -8.92
C GLY A 216 51.66 -15.06 -7.53
N GLU A 217 52.66 -14.48 -6.88
CA GLU A 217 52.48 -13.87 -5.55
C GLU A 217 51.59 -12.63 -5.62
N TYR A 218 50.71 -12.45 -4.62
CA TYR A 218 49.83 -11.30 -4.54
C TYR A 218 50.63 -9.98 -4.43
N GLN A 219 50.22 -8.99 -5.22
CA GLN A 219 50.78 -7.65 -5.24
C GLN A 219 49.66 -6.64 -5.04
N GLY A 220 49.79 -5.79 -4.03
CA GLY A 220 48.74 -4.83 -3.66
C GLY A 220 48.45 -3.73 -4.69
N THR A 221 49.25 -3.63 -5.75
CA THR A 221 49.06 -2.66 -6.85
C THR A 221 48.50 -3.29 -8.13
N ALA A 222 48.45 -4.62 -8.18
CA ALA A 222 47.95 -5.36 -9.33
C ALA A 222 46.42 -5.49 -9.29
N ALA A 223 45.82 -5.48 -10.47
CA ALA A 223 44.39 -5.74 -10.62
C ALA A 223 44.16 -7.23 -10.88
N TYR A 224 43.18 -7.80 -10.20
CA TYR A 224 42.81 -9.21 -10.29
C TYR A 224 41.35 -9.33 -10.74
N GLY A 225 41.14 -9.87 -11.94
CA GLY A 225 39.81 -10.14 -12.47
C GLY A 225 39.31 -11.54 -12.12
N ARG A 226 38.22 -11.97 -12.77
CA ARG A 226 37.63 -13.29 -12.54
C ARG A 226 38.62 -14.44 -12.78
N LEU A 227 38.54 -15.47 -11.91
CA LEU A 227 39.35 -16.69 -11.91
C LEU A 227 40.88 -16.47 -11.88
N CYS A 228 41.33 -15.38 -11.25
CA CYS A 228 42.75 -15.15 -10.96
C CYS A 228 43.17 -15.91 -9.70
N VAL A 229 44.29 -16.63 -9.78
CA VAL A 229 44.90 -17.38 -8.67
C VAL A 229 46.20 -16.72 -8.25
N VAL A 230 46.35 -16.44 -6.96
CA VAL A 230 47.57 -15.88 -6.36
C VAL A 230 48.06 -16.70 -5.18
N THR A 231 49.33 -16.56 -4.83
CA THR A 231 49.88 -17.01 -3.54
C THR A 231 49.99 -15.84 -2.57
N TYR A 232 49.66 -16.05 -1.30
CA TYR A 232 49.78 -15.05 -0.25
C TYR A 232 49.98 -15.74 1.11
N ASN A 233 51.01 -15.34 1.86
CA ASN A 233 51.37 -15.94 3.16
C ASN A 233 51.49 -17.48 3.14
N GLY A 234 51.99 -18.04 2.03
CA GLY A 234 52.18 -19.50 1.85
C GLY A 234 50.92 -20.27 1.41
N SER A 235 49.75 -19.63 1.43
CA SER A 235 48.48 -20.20 0.94
C SER A 235 48.19 -19.73 -0.49
N SER A 236 47.36 -20.47 -1.22
CA SER A 236 46.86 -20.08 -2.55
C SER A 236 45.40 -19.68 -2.50
N TYR A 237 45.04 -18.64 -3.23
CA TYR A 237 43.69 -18.07 -3.25
C TYR A 237 43.21 -17.84 -4.69
N ILE A 238 41.91 -17.94 -4.90
CA ILE A 238 41.24 -17.59 -6.16
C ILE A 238 40.22 -16.48 -5.92
N THR A 239 40.16 -15.49 -6.82
CA THR A 239 39.20 -14.38 -6.75
C THR A 239 37.75 -14.86 -6.81
N LYS A 240 36.85 -14.26 -6.03
CA LYS A 240 35.40 -14.46 -6.02
C LYS A 240 34.68 -13.35 -6.80
N ILE A 241 35.07 -13.14 -8.04
CA ILE A 241 34.44 -12.16 -8.92
C ILE A 241 33.47 -12.89 -9.87
N ALA A 242 32.24 -12.39 -9.99
CA ALA A 242 31.20 -13.02 -10.81
C ALA A 242 31.28 -12.62 -12.31
N ASP A 243 31.75 -11.40 -12.60
CA ASP A 243 31.81 -10.82 -13.94
C ASP A 243 33.27 -10.75 -14.45
N ASP A 244 33.45 -10.98 -15.76
CA ASP A 244 34.74 -10.87 -16.45
C ASP A 244 35.24 -9.41 -16.58
N ASN A 245 34.37 -8.40 -16.42
CA ASN A 245 34.72 -6.98 -16.52
C ASN A 245 35.05 -6.30 -15.17
N THR A 246 34.95 -7.03 -14.07
CA THR A 246 35.25 -6.49 -12.73
C THR A 246 36.62 -6.95 -12.27
N GLU A 247 37.38 -6.03 -11.68
CA GLU A 247 38.68 -6.31 -11.09
C GLU A 247 38.74 -5.77 -9.67
N ILE A 248 39.44 -6.47 -8.79
CA ILE A 248 39.81 -5.99 -7.45
C ILE A 248 41.28 -5.55 -7.46
N ASN A 249 41.58 -4.44 -6.79
CA ASN A 249 42.94 -3.92 -6.63
C ASN A 249 43.14 -3.49 -5.18
N GLY A 250 44.29 -3.82 -4.60
CA GLY A 250 44.63 -3.46 -3.22
C GLY A 250 43.90 -4.25 -2.13
N ILE A 251 43.01 -5.19 -2.48
CA ILE A 251 42.28 -6.02 -1.52
C ILE A 251 43.05 -7.34 -1.27
N PRO A 252 43.61 -7.56 -0.06
CA PRO A 252 44.45 -8.71 0.22
C PRO A 252 43.65 -10.03 0.24
N PRO A 253 44.28 -11.19 -0.07
CA PRO A 253 43.63 -12.49 -0.10
C PRO A 253 43.01 -13.01 1.21
N THR A 254 43.24 -12.32 2.34
CA THR A 254 42.56 -12.57 3.61
C THR A 254 41.11 -12.10 3.64
N ASP A 255 40.70 -11.25 2.69
CA ASP A 255 39.31 -10.81 2.53
C ASP A 255 38.47 -11.93 1.92
N ILE A 256 37.65 -12.59 2.74
CA ILE A 256 36.84 -13.76 2.34
C ILE A 256 35.67 -13.42 1.42
N ASP A 257 35.31 -12.14 1.31
CA ASP A 257 34.24 -11.70 0.41
C ASP A 257 34.76 -11.69 -1.03
N ASN A 258 36.00 -11.24 -1.22
CA ASN A 258 36.65 -11.07 -2.52
C ASN A 258 37.54 -12.25 -2.93
N TRP A 259 38.00 -13.08 -1.98
CA TRP A 259 38.89 -14.21 -2.23
C TRP A 259 38.38 -15.50 -1.60
N ARG A 260 38.70 -16.62 -2.24
CA ARG A 260 38.44 -17.98 -1.73
C ARG A 260 39.77 -18.72 -1.57
N LEU A 261 39.96 -19.36 -0.42
CA LEU A 261 41.08 -20.26 -0.19
C LEU A 261 41.02 -21.43 -1.18
N LEU A 262 42.09 -21.61 -1.94
CA LEU A 262 42.25 -22.71 -2.89
C LEU A 262 43.13 -23.82 -2.29
N ALA A 263 44.19 -23.43 -1.57
CA ALA A 263 45.04 -24.33 -0.81
C ALA A 263 45.60 -23.60 0.41
N GLU A 264 45.52 -24.22 1.59
CA GLU A 264 46.14 -23.70 2.80
C GLU A 264 47.63 -24.04 2.82
N LYS A 265 48.45 -23.14 3.38
CA LYS A 265 49.83 -23.47 3.72
C LYS A 265 49.85 -24.70 4.63
N GLY A 266 50.80 -25.60 4.41
CA GLY A 266 51.06 -26.68 5.36
C GLY A 266 51.66 -26.15 6.66
N ASP A 267 51.65 -26.98 7.70
CA ASP A 267 52.43 -26.70 8.90
C ASP A 267 53.92 -26.71 8.54
N ASP A 268 54.63 -25.65 8.95
CA ASP A 268 56.09 -25.62 8.89
C ASP A 268 56.63 -26.66 9.89
N TYR A 269 56.84 -27.90 9.45
CA TYR A 269 57.44 -28.92 10.29
C TYR A 269 58.94 -28.62 10.40
N VAL A 270 59.34 -27.93 11.47
CA VAL A 270 60.75 -27.78 11.83
C VAL A 270 61.24 -29.13 12.32
N LEU A 271 61.97 -29.86 11.48
CA LEU A 271 62.61 -31.11 11.88
C LEU A 271 63.49 -30.84 13.11
N SER A 272 63.16 -31.50 14.22
CA SER A 272 63.98 -31.44 15.42
C SER A 272 65.30 -32.17 15.18
N ASP A 273 66.33 -31.95 16.00
CA ASP A 273 67.59 -32.70 15.88
C ASP A 273 67.40 -34.23 16.02
N ALA A 274 66.27 -34.69 16.56
CA ALA A 274 65.87 -36.10 16.61
C ALA A 274 65.27 -36.64 15.29
N ASP A 275 64.80 -35.76 14.41
CA ASP A 275 64.25 -36.10 13.08
C ASP A 275 65.29 -35.94 11.95
N ARG A 276 66.53 -35.58 12.31
CA ARG A 276 67.66 -35.52 11.36
C ARG A 276 68.11 -36.95 11.03
N MET A 277 67.88 -37.36 9.79
CA MET A 277 68.50 -38.56 9.22
C MET A 277 70.03 -38.42 9.26
N TYR A 278 70.69 -39.09 10.20
CA TYR A 278 72.11 -39.36 10.10
C TYR A 278 72.32 -40.38 8.99
N ILE A 279 72.82 -39.94 7.83
CA ILE A 279 73.33 -40.85 6.82
C ILE A 279 74.65 -41.41 7.38
N THR A 280 74.60 -42.61 7.94
CA THR A 280 75.79 -43.41 8.23
C THR A 280 76.00 -44.40 7.09
N ASP A 281 77.26 -44.71 6.75
CA ASP A 281 77.68 -45.51 5.58
C ASP A 281 77.30 -47.01 5.63
N GLN A 282 76.18 -47.36 6.25
CA GLN A 282 75.63 -48.70 6.34
C GLN A 282 74.13 -48.66 6.02
N CYS A 283 73.81 -48.85 4.75
CA CYS A 283 72.45 -49.00 4.25
C CYS A 283 71.78 -50.29 4.77
N VAL A 284 71.17 -50.26 5.97
CA VAL A 284 70.07 -51.16 6.37
C VAL A 284 69.17 -50.45 7.40
N LEU A 285 68.00 -49.97 6.98
CA LEU A 285 66.90 -49.63 7.90
C LEU A 285 66.17 -50.93 8.27
N ASN A 286 66.67 -51.58 9.33
CA ASN A 286 65.92 -52.59 10.07
C ASN A 286 64.91 -51.89 10.98
N ALA A 287 63.63 -52.04 10.67
CA ALA A 287 62.57 -51.98 11.66
C ALA A 287 61.64 -53.20 11.46
N LYS A 288 62.06 -54.35 11.99
CA LYS A 288 61.17 -55.47 12.28
C LYS A 288 61.45 -55.95 13.71
N PRO A 289 60.43 -56.19 14.55
CA PRO A 289 60.63 -56.85 15.84
C PRO A 289 61.17 -58.29 15.66
N PRO A 290 61.86 -58.83 16.68
CA PRO A 290 62.58 -60.10 16.57
C PRO A 290 61.66 -61.28 16.20
N LEU A 291 62.13 -62.09 15.24
CA LEU A 291 61.42 -63.23 14.64
C LEU A 291 61.07 -64.38 15.61
N GLU A 292 61.54 -64.34 16.86
CA GLU A 292 61.39 -65.43 17.83
C GLU A 292 59.95 -65.55 18.37
N GLU A 293 59.19 -64.45 18.48
CA GLU A 293 57.82 -64.46 19.03
C GLU A 293 56.77 -65.07 18.07
N TYR A 294 57.06 -65.07 16.75
CA TYR A 294 56.16 -65.63 15.74
C TYR A 294 56.31 -67.14 15.53
N VAL A 295 57.46 -67.73 15.88
CA VAL A 295 57.72 -69.16 15.67
C VAL A 295 56.97 -70.01 16.70
N ASP A 296 56.99 -69.62 17.97
CA ASP A 296 56.28 -70.35 19.04
C ASP A 296 54.77 -70.34 18.84
N THR A 297 54.23 -69.20 18.39
CA THR A 297 52.80 -69.05 18.08
C THR A 297 52.39 -69.90 16.88
N LEU A 298 53.25 -70.05 15.87
CA LEU A 298 52.97 -70.86 14.68
C LEU A 298 53.10 -72.38 14.97
N VAL A 299 54.12 -72.78 15.75
CA VAL A 299 54.30 -74.18 16.18
C VAL A 299 53.18 -74.63 17.11
N GLY A 300 52.74 -73.77 18.05
CA GLY A 300 51.60 -74.04 18.91
C GLY A 300 50.30 -74.28 18.14
N ASN A 301 50.01 -73.45 17.14
CA ASN A 301 48.82 -73.60 16.29
C ASN A 301 48.88 -74.83 15.38
N ILE A 302 50.06 -75.23 14.90
CA ILE A 302 50.22 -76.46 14.09
C ILE A 302 50.03 -77.71 14.96
N ASN A 303 50.58 -77.74 16.18
CA ASN A 303 50.42 -78.87 17.09
C ASN A 303 48.97 -79.05 17.55
N SER A 304 48.25 -77.96 17.84
CA SER A 304 46.83 -78.06 18.22
C SER A 304 45.95 -78.60 17.07
N VAL A 305 46.28 -78.26 15.82
CA VAL A 305 45.58 -78.78 14.64
C VAL A 305 45.92 -80.25 14.40
N LEU A 306 47.15 -80.70 14.63
CA LEU A 306 47.55 -82.10 14.51
C LEU A 306 46.91 -82.99 15.59
N GLU A 307 46.88 -82.55 16.85
CA GLU A 307 46.22 -83.29 17.94
C GLU A 307 44.71 -83.41 17.72
N SER A 308 44.06 -82.36 17.20
CA SER A 308 42.63 -82.40 16.84
C SER A 308 42.29 -83.34 15.68
N ARG A 309 43.28 -83.69 14.84
CA ARG A 309 43.11 -84.59 13.69
C ARG A 309 43.61 -86.02 13.94
N LEU A 310 44.42 -86.26 14.97
CA LEU A 310 44.96 -87.57 15.34
C LEU A 310 44.33 -88.15 16.63
N GLY A 311 43.63 -87.34 17.43
CA GLY A 311 42.89 -87.77 18.63
C GLY A 311 41.52 -88.41 18.36
N GLY A 312 41.23 -88.78 17.11
CA GLY A 312 40.05 -89.53 16.69
C GLY A 312 40.40 -90.93 16.21
N ALA A 313 40.81 -91.79 17.15
CA ALA A 313 40.82 -93.25 17.02
C ALA A 313 40.44 -93.87 18.37
#